data_AF-A0A847Y0L5-F1
#
_entry.id   AF-A0A847Y0L5-F1
#
_cell.length_a   1.000
_cell.length_b   1.000
_cell.length_c   1.000
_cell.angle_alpha   90.00
_cell.angle_beta   90.00
_cell.angle_gamma   90.00
#
_symmetry.space_group_name_H-M   'P 1'
#
loop_
_entity.id
_entity.type
_entity.pdbx_description
1 polymer ?
#
loop_
_entity_poly.entity_id
_entity_poly.type
_entity_poly.pdbx_seq_one_letter_code
_entity_poly.pdbx_strand_id
1 'polypeptide(L)'
;MENYINKVKAIVNNREKRTFLICFSLLFFFLAILVYFVYPVQEHWQSIFRPAALEILHFRNPYTVEKFFNPPWALLPIIPFAVLPERLGNALWAATSIATLGFVFKKLGASWLLTLAFLLLPFTLYNMVQVNIDWIVALGFLLSPRWALFLILLKPQIGGLLAIYWGIEAWKREESDRSRMFLDLYRLPS
;
A
#
# COMPACT_ATOMS: atom_id res chain seq x y z
N MET A 1 -4.20 19.73 23.59
CA MET A 1 -5.26 19.63 22.57
C MET A 1 -5.23 20.84 21.61
N GLU A 2 -5.10 22.06 22.12
CA GLU A 2 -5.04 23.32 21.36
C GLU A 2 -3.91 23.38 20.30
N ASN A 3 -2.72 22.88 20.64
CA ASN A 3 -1.59 22.80 19.71
C ASN A 3 -1.84 21.84 18.51
N TYR A 4 -2.65 20.80 18.72
CA TYR A 4 -3.04 19.86 17.67
C TYR A 4 -4.08 20.49 16.72
N ILE A 5 -5.06 21.21 17.29
CA ILE A 5 -6.07 21.96 16.54
C ILE A 5 -5.40 23.04 15.67
N ASN A 6 -4.41 23.75 16.21
CA ASN A 6 -3.68 24.78 15.45
C ASN A 6 -2.82 24.19 14.33
N LYS A 7 -2.19 23.02 14.52
CA LYS A 7 -1.50 22.29 13.44
C LYS A 7 -2.45 21.83 12.33
N VAL A 8 -3.61 21.28 12.69
CA VAL A 8 -4.62 20.87 11.69
C VAL A 8 -5.14 22.09 10.93
N LYS A 9 -5.46 23.19 11.61
CA LYS A 9 -5.85 24.46 10.97
C LYS A 9 -4.76 24.97 10.03
N ALA A 10 -3.48 24.91 10.42
CA ALA A 10 -2.36 25.32 9.56
C ALA A 10 -2.19 24.42 8.32
N ILE A 11 -2.45 23.12 8.44
CA ILE A 11 -2.46 22.18 7.30
C ILE A 11 -3.64 22.50 6.36
N VAL A 12 -4.82 22.75 6.91
CA VAL A 12 -6.04 23.08 6.16
C VAL A 12 -5.95 24.45 5.48
N ASN A 13 -5.31 25.44 6.12
CA ASN A 13 -5.14 26.78 5.56
C ASN A 13 -4.01 26.89 4.52
N ASN A 14 -3.21 25.85 4.34
CA ASN A 14 -2.21 25.83 3.30
C ASN A 14 -2.90 25.58 1.94
N ARG A 15 -3.02 26.66 1.15
CA ARG A 15 -3.71 26.68 -0.14
C ARG A 15 -3.21 25.59 -1.08
N GLU A 16 -1.89 25.34 -1.13
CA GLU A 16 -1.29 24.33 -2.01
C GLU A 16 -1.67 22.91 -1.58
N LYS A 17 -1.58 22.61 -0.28
CA LYS A 17 -2.00 21.30 0.26
C LYS A 17 -3.49 21.06 0.04
N ARG A 18 -4.32 22.09 0.21
CA ARG A 18 -5.76 22.00 -0.05
C ARG A 18 -6.04 21.71 -1.52
N THR A 19 -5.42 22.45 -2.44
CA THR A 19 -5.57 22.21 -3.89
C THR A 19 -5.13 20.79 -4.24
N PHE A 20 -4.00 20.32 -3.70
CA PHE A 20 -3.53 18.95 -3.92
C PHE A 20 -4.54 17.90 -3.46
N LEU A 21 -5.07 18.04 -2.24
CA LEU A 21 -6.07 17.11 -1.69
C LEU A 21 -7.34 17.09 -2.53
N ILE A 22 -7.83 18.26 -2.97
CA ILE A 22 -9.00 18.36 -3.84
C ILE A 22 -8.74 17.65 -5.17
N CYS A 23 -7.63 17.96 -5.84
CA CYS A 23 -7.28 17.31 -7.12
C CYS A 23 -7.13 15.80 -6.97
N PHE A 24 -6.52 15.33 -5.87
CA PHE A 24 -6.37 13.91 -5.57
C PHE A 24 -7.72 13.22 -5.34
N SER A 25 -8.61 13.83 -4.56
CA SER A 25 -9.96 13.31 -4.34
C SER A 25 -10.77 13.29 -5.64
N LEU A 26 -10.73 14.35 -6.45
CA LEU A 26 -11.40 14.40 -7.75
C LEU A 26 -10.89 13.30 -8.68
N LEU A 27 -9.57 13.09 -8.75
CA LEU A 27 -8.98 12.02 -9.53
C LEU A 27 -9.43 10.64 -9.03
N PHE A 28 -9.44 10.41 -7.72
CA PHE A 28 -9.92 9.17 -7.12
C PHE A 28 -11.37 8.87 -7.53
N PHE A 29 -12.28 9.83 -7.37
CA PHE A 29 -13.69 9.64 -7.75
C PHE A 29 -13.87 9.51 -9.26
N PHE A 30 -13.13 10.26 -10.07
CA PHE A 30 -13.13 10.10 -11.52
C PHE A 30 -12.73 8.68 -11.93
N LEU A 31 -11.65 8.14 -11.35
CA LEU A 31 -11.21 6.77 -11.61
C LEU A 31 -12.24 5.73 -11.15
N ALA A 32 -12.85 5.92 -9.98
CA ALA A 32 -13.90 5.03 -9.49
C ALA A 32 -15.11 5.03 -10.44
N ILE A 33 -15.55 6.20 -10.90
CA ILE A 33 -16.65 6.33 -11.87
C ILE A 33 -16.27 5.67 -13.21
N LEU A 34 -15.06 5.95 -13.71
CA LEU A 34 -14.57 5.37 -14.95
C LEU A 34 -14.57 3.83 -14.89
N VAL A 35 -14.00 3.24 -13.84
CA VAL A 35 -13.98 1.79 -13.65
C VAL A 35 -15.41 1.25 -13.50
N TYR A 36 -16.28 1.94 -12.76
CA TYR A 36 -17.66 1.51 -12.53
C TYR A 36 -18.46 1.40 -13.83
N PHE A 37 -18.28 2.31 -14.79
CA PHE A 37 -19.04 2.31 -16.05
C PHE A 37 -18.35 1.56 -17.19
N VAL A 38 -17.03 1.61 -17.28
CA VAL A 38 -16.27 1.08 -18.43
C VAL A 38 -15.82 -0.35 -18.22
N TYR A 39 -15.42 -0.73 -17.01
CA TYR A 39 -14.83 -2.05 -16.77
C TYR A 39 -15.86 -3.04 -16.21
N PRO A 40 -15.80 -4.31 -16.65
CA PRO A 40 -16.56 -5.36 -15.99
C PRO A 40 -16.03 -5.58 -14.57
N VAL A 41 -16.86 -6.20 -13.73
CA VAL A 41 -16.39 -6.70 -12.43
C VAL A 41 -15.33 -7.75 -12.70
N GLN A 42 -14.20 -7.68 -12.00
CA GLN A 42 -13.11 -8.61 -12.25
C GLN A 42 -13.36 -9.96 -11.59
N GLU A 43 -12.90 -11.02 -12.25
CA GLU A 43 -13.06 -12.40 -11.78
C GLU A 43 -12.49 -12.57 -10.36
N HIS A 44 -11.26 -12.11 -10.11
CA HIS A 44 -10.62 -12.23 -8.80
C HIS A 44 -11.39 -11.54 -7.67
N TRP A 45 -12.06 -10.42 -7.96
CA TRP A 45 -12.93 -9.77 -6.99
C TRP A 45 -14.17 -10.60 -6.71
N GLN A 46 -14.86 -11.00 -7.78
CA GLN A 46 -16.14 -11.71 -7.73
C GLN A 46 -16.01 -13.11 -7.08
N SER A 47 -14.97 -13.87 -7.43
CA SER A 47 -14.83 -15.28 -7.06
C SER A 47 -13.89 -15.53 -5.88
N ILE A 48 -12.96 -14.62 -5.56
CA ILE A 48 -11.93 -14.84 -4.54
C ILE A 48 -12.04 -13.83 -3.39
N PHE A 49 -11.69 -12.57 -3.65
CA PHE A 49 -11.45 -11.61 -2.56
C PHE A 49 -12.73 -11.14 -1.86
N ARG A 50 -13.80 -10.83 -2.61
CA ARG A 50 -15.06 -10.41 -2.00
C ARG A 50 -15.71 -11.55 -1.20
N PRO A 51 -15.89 -12.77 -1.74
CA PRO A 51 -16.42 -13.88 -0.95
C PRO A 51 -15.59 -14.17 0.30
N ALA A 52 -14.26 -14.21 0.18
CA ALA A 52 -13.40 -14.52 1.33
C ALA A 52 -13.49 -13.44 2.43
N ALA A 53 -13.60 -12.17 2.05
CA ALA A 53 -13.82 -11.08 3.02
C ALA A 53 -15.18 -11.19 3.72
N LEU A 54 -16.23 -11.61 2.99
CA LEU A 54 -17.56 -11.83 3.58
C LEU A 54 -17.57 -13.05 4.52
N GLU A 55 -16.79 -14.10 4.26
CA GLU A 55 -16.64 -15.22 5.20
C GLU A 55 -16.04 -14.77 6.53
N ILE A 56 -14.98 -13.95 6.52
CA ILE A 56 -14.42 -13.39 7.76
C ILE A 56 -15.44 -12.55 8.53
N LEU A 57 -16.24 -11.74 7.84
CA LEU A 57 -17.30 -10.93 8.48
C LEU A 57 -18.37 -11.78 9.17
N HIS A 58 -18.63 -12.97 8.64
CA HIS A 58 -19.55 -13.95 9.26
C HIS A 58 -18.86 -14.87 10.26
N PHE A 59 -17.62 -14.57 10.66
CA PHE A 59 -16.80 -15.40 11.55
C PHE A 59 -16.61 -16.84 11.04
N ARG A 60 -16.55 -17.00 9.72
CA ARG A 60 -16.31 -18.27 9.03
C ARG A 60 -14.89 -18.34 8.48
N ASN A 61 -14.49 -19.53 8.06
CA ASN A 61 -13.17 -19.77 7.50
C ASN A 61 -13.09 -19.24 6.06
N PRO A 62 -12.25 -18.24 5.73
CA PRO A 62 -12.13 -17.70 4.37
C PRO A 62 -11.47 -18.66 3.38
N TYR A 63 -10.76 -19.68 3.86
CA TYR A 63 -10.11 -20.69 3.01
C TYR A 63 -11.09 -21.72 2.42
N THR A 64 -12.38 -21.59 2.72
CA THR A 64 -13.44 -22.33 2.02
C THR A 64 -13.69 -21.77 0.62
N VAL A 65 -13.27 -20.52 0.35
CA VAL A 65 -13.36 -19.89 -0.96
C VAL A 65 -12.25 -20.44 -1.85
N GLU A 66 -12.65 -21.00 -2.99
CA GLU A 66 -11.71 -21.58 -3.95
C GLU A 66 -10.65 -20.56 -4.38
N LYS A 67 -9.40 -21.00 -4.50
CA LYS A 67 -8.24 -20.18 -4.91
C LYS A 67 -7.82 -19.06 -3.94
N PHE A 68 -8.46 -18.94 -2.76
CA PHE A 68 -7.97 -18.02 -1.73
C PHE A 68 -6.82 -18.65 -0.94
N PHE A 69 -5.59 -18.16 -1.16
CA PHE A 69 -4.37 -18.63 -0.49
C PHE A 69 -3.64 -17.55 0.30
N ASN A 70 -4.14 -16.31 0.27
CA ASN A 70 -3.52 -15.22 0.99
C ASN A 70 -3.76 -15.36 2.49
N PRO A 71 -2.89 -14.79 3.33
CA PRO A 71 -3.14 -14.75 4.76
C PRO A 71 -4.46 -14.02 5.08
N PRO A 72 -5.13 -14.35 6.20
CA PRO A 72 -6.49 -13.85 6.45
C PRO A 72 -6.49 -12.34 6.72
N TRP A 73 -5.38 -11.78 7.22
CA TRP A 73 -5.26 -10.34 7.41
C TRP A 73 -5.21 -9.53 6.11
N ALA A 74 -4.93 -10.17 4.96
CA ALA A 74 -5.04 -9.55 3.64
C ALA A 74 -6.45 -9.02 3.36
N LEU A 75 -7.46 -9.63 4.01
CA LEU A 75 -8.87 -9.31 3.84
C LEU A 75 -9.31 -8.10 4.68
N LEU A 76 -8.55 -7.68 5.70
CA LEU A 76 -8.95 -6.55 6.56
C LEU A 76 -9.12 -5.25 5.76
N PRO A 77 -8.19 -4.87 4.85
CA PRO A 77 -8.40 -3.71 3.98
C PRO A 77 -9.46 -3.92 2.90
N ILE A 78 -9.84 -5.18 2.60
CA ILE A 78 -10.86 -5.53 1.60
C ILE A 78 -12.28 -5.33 2.14
N ILE A 79 -12.49 -5.59 3.43
CA ILE A 79 -13.82 -5.56 4.09
C ILE A 79 -14.65 -4.31 3.75
N PRO A 80 -14.12 -3.06 3.86
CA PRO A 80 -14.91 -1.86 3.58
C PRO A 80 -15.47 -1.81 2.15
N PHE A 81 -14.80 -2.47 1.19
CA PHE A 81 -15.21 -2.54 -0.20
C PHE A 81 -16.13 -3.74 -0.45
N ALA A 82 -15.91 -4.86 0.25
CA ALA A 82 -16.67 -6.10 0.05
C ALA A 82 -18.14 -6.00 0.47
N VAL A 83 -18.43 -5.19 1.50
CA VAL A 83 -19.79 -4.94 2.00
C VAL A 83 -20.65 -4.10 1.06
N LEU A 84 -20.02 -3.40 0.11
CA LEU A 84 -20.74 -2.58 -0.88
C LEU A 84 -21.34 -3.45 -1.99
N PRO A 85 -22.26 -2.90 -2.80
CA PRO A 85 -22.67 -3.52 -4.04
C PRO A 85 -21.46 -3.91 -4.87
N GLU A 86 -21.46 -5.12 -5.42
CA GLU A 86 -20.26 -5.79 -5.96
C GLU A 86 -19.47 -4.91 -6.95
N ARG A 87 -20.16 -4.31 -7.93
CA ARG A 87 -19.55 -3.42 -8.93
C ARG A 87 -18.99 -2.14 -8.32
N LEU A 88 -19.66 -1.57 -7.31
CA LEU A 88 -19.17 -0.39 -6.60
C LEU A 88 -17.94 -0.71 -5.76
N GLY A 89 -17.95 -1.83 -5.04
CA GLY A 89 -16.80 -2.33 -4.28
C GLY A 89 -15.58 -2.56 -5.17
N ASN A 90 -15.76 -3.22 -6.32
CA ASN A 90 -14.72 -3.44 -7.33
C ASN A 90 -14.13 -2.10 -7.83
N ALA A 91 -14.98 -1.15 -8.17
CA ALA A 91 -14.55 0.15 -8.69
C ALA A 91 -13.76 0.97 -7.66
N LEU A 92 -14.23 1.01 -6.41
CA LEU A 92 -13.54 1.70 -5.32
C LEU A 92 -12.23 1.00 -4.93
N TRP A 93 -12.18 -0.33 -5.01
CA TRP A 93 -10.95 -1.09 -4.82
C TRP A 93 -9.89 -0.72 -5.87
N ALA A 94 -10.27 -0.71 -7.16
CA ALA A 94 -9.37 -0.35 -8.24
C ALA A 94 -8.88 1.11 -8.11
N ALA A 95 -9.78 2.05 -7.81
CA ALA A 95 -9.42 3.44 -7.58
C ALA A 95 -8.46 3.60 -6.38
N THR A 96 -8.70 2.85 -5.29
CA THR A 96 -7.83 2.83 -4.11
C THR A 96 -6.45 2.27 -4.45
N SER A 97 -6.40 1.23 -5.27
CA SER A 97 -5.16 0.62 -5.74
C SER A 97 -4.30 1.62 -6.51
N ILE A 98 -4.91 2.33 -7.48
CA ILE A 98 -4.24 3.36 -8.28
C ILE A 98 -3.73 4.51 -7.40
N ALA A 99 -4.63 5.06 -6.57
CA ALA A 99 -4.35 6.20 -5.71
C ALA A 99 -3.22 5.89 -4.71
N THR A 100 -3.25 4.70 -4.11
CA THR A 100 -2.27 4.27 -3.12
C THR A 100 -0.89 4.04 -3.75
N LEU A 101 -0.82 3.38 -4.91
CA LEU A 101 0.45 3.18 -5.60
C LEU A 101 1.07 4.52 -6.02
N GLY A 102 0.26 5.45 -6.55
CA GLY A 102 0.73 6.80 -6.87
C GLY A 102 1.26 7.53 -5.63
N PHE A 103 0.55 7.42 -4.50
CA PHE A 103 0.99 7.98 -3.23
C PHE A 103 2.30 7.38 -2.72
N VAL A 104 2.44 6.06 -2.73
CA VAL A 104 3.67 5.36 -2.32
C VAL A 104 4.84 5.79 -3.20
N PHE A 105 4.66 5.79 -4.51
CA PHE A 105 5.74 6.15 -5.45
C PHE A 105 6.20 7.60 -5.26
N LYS A 106 5.27 8.52 -5.02
CA LYS A 106 5.59 9.91 -4.63
C LYS A 106 6.34 10.00 -3.31
N LYS A 107 5.95 9.20 -2.30
CA LYS A 107 6.61 9.17 -0.99
C LYS A 107 8.02 8.58 -1.04
N LEU A 108 8.29 7.70 -2.00
CA LEU A 108 9.62 7.17 -2.29
C LEU A 108 10.50 8.13 -3.12
N GLY A 109 10.02 9.34 -3.42
CA GLY A 109 10.82 10.39 -4.05
C GLY A 109 10.67 10.53 -5.56
N ALA A 110 9.77 9.78 -6.19
CA ALA A 110 9.54 9.91 -7.64
C ALA A 110 9.01 11.30 -8.02
N SER A 111 9.43 11.81 -9.18
CA SER A 111 8.85 13.02 -9.76
C SER A 111 7.38 12.78 -10.17
N TRP A 112 6.60 13.85 -10.34
CA TRP A 112 5.20 13.71 -10.74
C TRP A 112 5.08 13.07 -12.14
N LEU A 113 5.98 13.43 -13.07
CA LEU A 113 6.05 12.85 -14.42
C LEU A 113 6.32 11.35 -14.37
N LEU A 114 7.31 10.93 -13.58
CA LEU A 114 7.65 9.51 -13.42
C LEU A 114 6.51 8.74 -12.75
N THR A 115 5.81 9.36 -11.81
CA THR A 115 4.63 8.76 -11.18
C THR A 115 3.53 8.55 -12.18
N LEU A 116 3.19 9.57 -12.98
CA LEU A 116 2.18 9.42 -14.02
C LEU A 116 2.59 8.40 -15.07
N ALA A 117 3.83 8.44 -15.55
CA ALA A 117 4.34 7.47 -16.50
C ALA A 117 4.20 6.04 -15.96
N PHE A 118 4.60 5.80 -14.70
CA PHE A 118 4.44 4.51 -14.03
C PHE A 118 2.98 4.06 -13.92
N LEU A 119 2.09 4.96 -13.47
CA LEU A 119 0.66 4.66 -13.31
C LEU A 119 -0.02 4.36 -14.65
N LEU A 120 0.42 5.01 -15.74
CA LEU A 120 -0.13 4.84 -17.08
C LEU A 120 0.48 3.65 -17.84
N LEU A 121 1.49 2.97 -17.29
CA LEU A 121 2.01 1.76 -17.91
C LEU A 121 0.89 0.73 -18.07
N PRO A 122 0.73 0.10 -19.24
CA PRO A 122 -0.33 -0.88 -19.46
C PRO A 122 -0.34 -2.00 -18.42
N PHE A 123 0.84 -2.47 -18.01
CA PHE A 123 0.99 -3.47 -16.95
C PHE A 123 0.45 -2.98 -15.60
N THR A 124 0.76 -1.74 -15.22
CA THR A 124 0.31 -1.13 -13.97
C THR A 124 -1.21 -0.97 -13.97
N LEU A 125 -1.77 -0.43 -15.06
CA LEU A 125 -3.23 -0.27 -15.21
C LEU A 125 -3.95 -1.61 -15.18
N TYR A 126 -3.44 -2.61 -15.90
CA TYR A 126 -4.00 -3.96 -15.91
C TYR A 126 -4.00 -4.55 -14.50
N ASN A 127 -2.88 -4.46 -13.78
CA ASN A 127 -2.74 -5.00 -12.44
C ASN A 127 -3.68 -4.31 -11.42
N MET A 128 -3.89 -2.99 -11.57
CA MET A 128 -4.79 -2.21 -10.72
C MET A 128 -6.26 -2.55 -10.97
N VAL A 129 -6.63 -2.81 -12.22
CA VAL A 129 -7.98 -3.22 -12.56
C VAL A 129 -8.24 -4.62 -12.02
N GLN A 130 -7.31 -5.57 -12.17
CA GLN A 130 -7.42 -6.99 -11.77
C GLN A 130 -7.58 -7.26 -10.27
N VAL A 131 -7.78 -6.22 -9.44
CA VAL A 131 -8.05 -6.35 -8.01
C VAL A 131 -6.92 -7.10 -7.29
N ASN A 132 -5.68 -6.74 -7.64
CA ASN A 132 -4.49 -7.26 -6.96
C ASN A 132 -4.30 -6.57 -5.60
N ILE A 133 -3.55 -7.23 -4.71
CA ILE A 133 -3.18 -6.73 -3.37
C ILE A 133 -1.82 -6.00 -3.36
N ASP A 134 -1.21 -5.76 -4.53
CA ASP A 134 0.08 -5.07 -4.65
C ASP A 134 0.11 -3.70 -3.98
N TRP A 135 -0.99 -2.97 -4.02
CA TRP A 135 -1.07 -1.66 -3.40
C TRP A 135 -0.99 -1.75 -1.87
N ILE A 136 -1.48 -2.83 -1.26
CA ILE A 136 -1.34 -3.11 0.18
C ILE A 136 0.12 -3.45 0.50
N VAL A 137 0.75 -4.30 -0.31
CA VAL A 137 2.18 -4.61 -0.19
C VAL A 137 3.03 -3.34 -0.29
N ALA A 138 2.69 -2.46 -1.25
CA ALA A 138 3.41 -1.23 -1.49
C ALA A 138 3.34 -0.26 -0.29
N LEU A 139 2.22 -0.22 0.43
CA LEU A 139 2.11 0.55 1.69
C LEU A 139 3.15 0.11 2.72
N GLY A 140 3.54 -1.16 2.73
CA GLY A 140 4.57 -1.68 3.62
C GLY A 140 5.89 -0.93 3.54
N PHE A 141 6.28 -0.43 2.36
CA PHE A 141 7.52 0.35 2.19
C PHE A 141 7.51 1.71 2.90
N LEU A 142 6.34 2.20 3.31
CA LEU A 142 6.22 3.47 4.03
C LEU A 142 6.15 3.31 5.56
N LEU A 143 6.03 2.07 6.04
CA LEU A 143 5.82 1.79 7.46
C LEU A 143 7.14 1.41 8.15
N SER A 144 7.16 1.48 9.48
CA SER A 144 8.28 0.94 10.27
C SER A 144 8.43 -0.57 10.03
N PRO A 145 9.64 -1.16 10.16
CA PRO A 145 9.91 -2.56 9.78
C PRO A 145 8.91 -3.59 10.32
N ARG A 146 8.43 -3.42 11.56
CA ARG A 146 7.47 -4.32 12.21
C ARG A 146 6.13 -4.42 11.43
N TRP A 147 5.61 -3.28 10.99
CA TRP A 147 4.36 -3.20 10.23
C TRP A 147 4.59 -3.43 8.74
N ALA A 148 5.76 -3.06 8.23
CA ALA A 148 6.16 -3.29 6.86
C ALA A 148 6.15 -4.80 6.53
N LEU A 149 6.75 -5.63 7.38
CA LEU A 149 6.78 -7.09 7.19
C LEU A 149 5.37 -7.68 7.09
N PHE A 150 4.43 -7.21 7.93
CA PHE A 150 3.05 -7.70 7.93
C PHE A 150 2.33 -7.50 6.58
N LEU A 151 2.57 -6.35 5.92
CA LEU A 151 1.98 -6.06 4.62
C LEU A 151 2.77 -6.68 3.46
N ILE A 152 4.09 -6.73 3.57
CA ILE A 152 4.94 -7.21 2.48
C ILE A 152 4.87 -8.73 2.35
N LEU A 153 4.68 -9.45 3.46
CA LEU A 153 4.47 -10.91 3.46
C LEU A 153 3.17 -11.35 2.78
N LEU A 154 2.27 -10.42 2.43
CA LEU A 154 1.13 -10.72 1.56
C LEU A 154 1.57 -11.20 0.17
N LYS A 155 2.79 -10.82 -0.27
CA LYS A 155 3.48 -11.39 -1.42
C LYS A 155 4.82 -11.96 -0.99
N PRO A 156 4.88 -13.26 -0.63
CA PRO A 156 6.10 -13.90 -0.12
C PRO A 156 7.32 -13.72 -1.03
N GLN A 157 7.12 -13.61 -2.34
CA GLN A 157 8.19 -13.38 -3.32
C GLN A 157 8.91 -12.04 -3.08
N ILE A 158 8.15 -10.99 -2.76
CA ILE A 158 8.70 -9.66 -2.44
C ILE A 158 9.24 -9.66 -1.00
N GLY A 159 8.51 -10.27 -0.07
CA GLY A 159 8.90 -10.37 1.34
C GLY A 159 10.22 -11.09 1.55
N GLY A 160 10.46 -12.20 0.84
CA GLY A 160 11.73 -12.94 0.91
C GLY A 160 12.91 -12.10 0.45
N LEU A 161 12.80 -11.42 -0.69
CA LEU A 161 13.86 -10.55 -1.21
C LEU A 161 14.17 -9.41 -0.24
N LEU A 162 13.14 -8.78 0.34
CA LEU A 162 13.34 -7.68 1.27
C LEU A 162 13.93 -8.15 2.60
N ALA A 163 13.52 -9.32 3.10
CA ALA A 163 14.11 -9.92 4.30
C ALA A 163 15.60 -10.20 4.10
N ILE A 164 16.00 -10.72 2.92
CA ILE A 164 17.41 -10.91 2.56
C ILE A 164 18.15 -9.57 2.53
N TYR A 165 17.60 -8.57 1.82
CA TYR A 165 18.20 -7.24 1.72
C TYR A 165 18.41 -6.60 3.10
N TRP A 166 17.39 -6.61 3.96
CA TRP A 166 17.49 -6.07 5.32
C TRP A 166 18.44 -6.87 6.21
N GLY A 167 18.54 -8.19 6.03
CA GLY A 167 19.53 -9.01 6.72
C GLY A 167 20.97 -8.60 6.37
N ILE A 168 21.25 -8.40 5.07
CA ILE A 168 22.56 -7.94 4.59
C ILE A 168 22.86 -6.52 5.11
N GLU A 169 21.88 -5.62 5.05
CA GLU A 169 22.04 -4.23 5.49
C GLU A 169 22.29 -4.13 7.00
N ALA A 170 21.59 -4.94 7.80
CA ALA A 170 21.80 -5.02 9.25
C ALA A 170 23.21 -5.53 9.59
N TRP A 171 23.68 -6.56 8.88
CA TRP A 171 25.04 -7.10 9.04
C TRP A 171 26.11 -6.04 8.75
N LYS A 172 25.96 -5.31 7.63
CA LYS A 172 26.89 -4.24 7.24
C LYS A 172 26.95 -3.11 8.26
N ARG A 173 25.81 -2.74 8.85
CA ARG A 173 25.76 -1.71 9.89
C ARG A 173 26.49 -2.16 11.16
N GLU A 174 26.28 -3.39 11.59
CA GLU A 174 26.96 -3.95 12.75
C GLU A 174 28.48 -4.04 12.54
N GLU A 175 28.94 -4.40 11.34
CA GLU A 175 30.37 -4.40 10.98
C GLU A 175 30.96 -2.98 11.00
N SER A 176 30.23 -1.98 10.48
CA SER A 176 30.64 -0.57 10.52
C SER A 176 30.73 -0.04 11.95
N ASP A 177 29.77 -0.38 12.81
CA ASP A 177 29.74 0.08 14.20
C ASP A 177 30.83 -0.60 15.03
N ARG A 178 31.10 -1.90 14.81
CA ARG A 178 32.26 -2.60 15.41
C ARG A 178 33.57 -1.95 15.00
N SER A 179 33.75 -1.65 13.70
CA SER A 179 34.97 -1.03 13.18
C SER A 179 35.20 0.37 13.78
N ARG A 180 34.14 1.16 13.98
CA ARG A 180 34.21 2.46 14.67
C ARG A 180 34.61 2.31 16.14
N MET A 181 34.01 1.36 16.85
CA MET A 181 34.37 1.07 18.25
C MET A 181 35.84 0.67 18.41
N PHE A 182 36.38 -0.14 17.49
CA PHE A 182 37.80 -0.48 17.50
C PHE A 182 38.68 0.76 17.28
N LEU A 183 38.36 1.64 16.33
CA LEU A 183 39.13 2.86 16.07
C LEU A 183 39.11 3.83 17.26
N ASP A 184 37.98 3.94 17.96
CA ASP A 184 37.87 4.78 19.16
C ASP A 184 38.68 4.21 20.35
N LEU A 185 38.78 2.88 20.49
CA LEU A 185 39.64 2.24 21.50
C LEU A 185 41.14 2.51 21.27
N TYR A 186 41.57 2.75 20.03
CA TYR A 186 42.96 3.05 19.68
C TYR A 186 43.27 4.56 19.62
N ARG A 187 42.27 5.44 19.77
CA ARG A 187 42.50 6.87 20.00
C ARG A 187 42.82 7.08 21.47
N LEU A 188 44.11 6.96 21.81
CA LEU A 188 44.61 7.38 23.12
C LEU A 188 44.29 8.87 23.32
N PRO A 189 43.83 9.28 24.52
CA PRO A 189 43.66 10.69 24.84
C PRO A 189 45.03 11.38 24.78
N SER A 190 45.17 12.34 23.87
CA SER A 190 46.30 13.27 23.78
C SER A 190 46.23 14.33 24.87
#